data_AF-A0A2D8QH82-F1
#
_entry.id   AF-A0A2D8QH82-F1
#
_cell.length_a   1.000
_cell.length_b   1.000
_cell.length_c   1.000
_cell.angle_alpha   90.00
_cell.angle_beta   90.00
_cell.angle_gamma   90.00
#
_symmetry.space_group_name_H-M   'P 1'
#
loop_
_entity.id
_entity.type
_entity.pdbx_description
1 polymer ?
#
loop_
_entity_poly.entity_id
_entity_poly.type
_entity_poly.pdbx_seq_one_letter_code
_entity_poly.pdbx_strand_id
1 'polypeptide(L)'
;MSEYLWFNEAVTAWALEPAEALFAQLNAAGFPDEDAVRMVTMLATLCLGHARDIVQAGRETERPRARSLRTALSEVGPPGFPNLERIAGLGVDTYGAAQLAFGVELFLEGAEAVLRRARAAADRPAGL
;
A
#
# COMPACT_ATOMS: atom_id res chain seq x y z
N MET A 1 -4.87 -18.56 15.00
CA MET A 1 -5.91 -18.97 14.03
C MET A 1 -6.24 -17.73 13.21
N SER A 2 -5.93 -17.54 11.94
CA SER A 2 -5.51 -18.38 10.83
C SER A 2 -4.74 -17.46 9.87
N GLU A 3 -3.45 -17.70 9.63
CA GLU A 3 -2.62 -16.93 8.68
C GLU A 3 -2.79 -17.39 7.22
N TYR A 4 -3.70 -18.34 6.93
CA TYR A 4 -3.70 -19.06 5.65
C TYR A 4 -5.04 -19.14 4.91
N LEU A 5 -6.11 -18.49 5.39
CA LEU A 5 -7.38 -18.45 4.68
C LEU A 5 -7.54 -17.11 3.95
N TRP A 6 -6.71 -16.80 2.94
CA TRP A 6 -6.91 -15.53 2.24
C TRP A 6 -7.91 -15.56 1.09
N PHE A 7 -8.07 -16.69 0.37
CA PHE A 7 -9.05 -16.75 -0.71
C PHE A 7 -9.60 -18.17 -0.90
N ASN A 8 -10.93 -18.31 -0.99
CA ASN A 8 -11.59 -19.51 -1.52
C ASN A 8 -11.06 -19.77 -2.95
N GLU A 9 -10.97 -21.03 -3.41
CA GLU A 9 -10.53 -21.39 -4.77
C GLU A 9 -11.24 -20.55 -5.86
N ALA A 10 -12.51 -20.20 -5.64
CA ALA A 10 -13.28 -19.33 -6.52
C ALA A 10 -12.70 -17.90 -6.68
N VAL A 11 -12.13 -17.32 -5.62
CA VAL A 11 -11.52 -15.98 -5.67
C VAL A 11 -10.12 -16.05 -6.26
N THR A 12 -9.40 -17.17 -6.08
CA THR A 12 -8.12 -17.43 -6.75
C THR A 12 -8.30 -17.46 -8.27
N ALA A 13 -9.35 -18.12 -8.76
CA ALA A 13 -9.65 -18.17 -10.20
C ALA A 13 -9.98 -16.80 -10.79
N TRP A 14 -10.72 -15.95 -10.08
CA TRP A 14 -11.06 -14.59 -10.53
C TRP A 14 -9.85 -13.64 -10.57
N ALA A 15 -8.80 -13.94 -9.80
CA ALA A 15 -7.60 -13.13 -9.75
C ALA A 15 -6.57 -13.49 -10.83
N LEU A 16 -6.73 -14.61 -11.56
CA LEU A 16 -5.75 -15.09 -12.54
C LEU A 16 -5.55 -14.10 -13.68
N GLU A 17 -6.63 -13.67 -14.33
CA GLU A 17 -6.53 -12.74 -15.48
C GLU A 17 -5.94 -11.38 -15.08
N PRO A 18 -6.38 -10.72 -13.99
CA PRO A 18 -5.73 -9.50 -13.52
C PRO A 18 -4.26 -9.70 -13.13
N ALA A 19 -3.93 -10.81 -12.48
CA ALA A 19 -2.55 -11.09 -12.08
C ALA A 19 -1.65 -11.29 -13.31
N GLU A 20 -2.08 -12.09 -14.29
CA GLU A 20 -1.36 -12.31 -15.55
C GLU A 20 -1.14 -10.99 -16.29
N ALA A 21 -2.15 -10.13 -16.37
CA ALA A 21 -2.03 -8.82 -16.99
C ALA A 21 -0.99 -7.93 -16.26
N LEU A 22 -0.95 -7.96 -14.93
CA LEU A 22 0.06 -7.22 -14.16
C LEU A 22 1.47 -7.76 -14.40
N PHE A 23 1.64 -9.09 -14.39
CA PHE A 23 2.94 -9.71 -14.70
C PHE A 23 3.40 -9.37 -16.11
N ALA A 24 2.51 -9.44 -17.10
CA ALA A 24 2.83 -9.07 -18.48
C ALA A 24 3.32 -7.61 -18.59
N GLN A 25 2.69 -6.67 -17.88
CA GLN A 25 3.11 -5.26 -17.88
C GLN A 25 4.46 -5.05 -17.19
N LEU A 26 4.70 -5.71 -16.04
CA LEU A 26 5.96 -5.61 -15.32
C LEU A 26 7.11 -6.22 -16.13
N ASN A 27 6.89 -7.36 -16.76
CA ASN A 27 7.88 -8.00 -17.61
C ASN A 27 8.15 -7.16 -18.86
N ALA A 28 7.13 -6.56 -19.48
CA ALA A 28 7.30 -5.63 -20.59
C ALA A 28 8.09 -4.36 -20.21
N ALA A 29 7.98 -3.90 -18.95
CA ALA A 29 8.79 -2.80 -18.43
C ALA A 29 10.26 -3.19 -18.13
N GLY A 30 10.56 -4.50 -18.12
CA GLY A 30 11.90 -5.05 -17.91
C GLY A 30 12.19 -5.44 -16.47
N PHE A 31 11.16 -5.67 -15.65
CA PHE A 31 11.36 -6.30 -14.34
C PHE A 31 11.65 -7.80 -14.50
N PRO A 32 12.59 -8.37 -13.73
CA PRO A 32 12.74 -9.82 -13.62
C PRO A 32 11.56 -10.42 -12.86
N ASP A 33 11.26 -11.70 -13.11
CA ASP A 33 10.09 -12.38 -12.52
C ASP A 33 10.05 -12.30 -10.99
N GLU A 34 11.20 -12.40 -10.32
CA GLU A 34 11.27 -12.28 -8.85
C GLU A 34 10.78 -10.91 -8.36
N ASP A 35 11.22 -9.83 -9.02
CA ASP A 35 10.79 -8.47 -8.67
C ASP A 35 9.31 -8.28 -9.01
N ALA A 36 8.86 -8.82 -10.15
CA ALA A 36 7.46 -8.75 -10.55
C ALA A 36 6.54 -9.41 -9.51
N VAL A 37 6.91 -10.58 -8.97
CA VAL A 37 6.15 -11.28 -7.91
C VAL A 37 6.07 -10.43 -6.63
N ARG A 38 7.19 -9.85 -6.21
CA ARG A 38 7.24 -8.97 -5.03
C ARG A 38 6.37 -7.73 -5.23
N MET A 39 6.39 -7.15 -6.42
CA MET A 39 5.59 -5.98 -6.78
C MET A 39 4.10 -6.26 -6.81
N VAL A 40 3.65 -7.34 -7.45
CA VAL A 40 2.23 -7.74 -7.49
C VAL A 40 1.72 -8.01 -6.08
N THR A 41 2.50 -8.71 -5.27
CA THR A 41 2.15 -8.99 -3.86
C THR A 41 2.01 -7.71 -3.04
N MET A 42 2.93 -6.76 -3.22
CA MET A 42 2.90 -5.47 -2.54
C MET A 42 1.68 -4.63 -2.94
N LEU A 43 1.39 -4.56 -4.25
CA LEU A 43 0.22 -3.85 -4.76
C LEU A 43 -1.09 -4.46 -4.25
N ALA A 44 -1.21 -5.79 -4.29
CA ALA A 44 -2.37 -6.50 -3.76
C ALA A 44 -2.57 -6.22 -2.26
N THR A 45 -1.49 -6.21 -1.49
CA THR A 45 -1.51 -5.89 -0.06
C THR A 45 -1.97 -4.46 0.20
N LEU A 46 -1.47 -3.49 -0.58
CA LEU A 46 -1.87 -2.08 -0.49
C LEU A 46 -3.37 -1.91 -0.77
N CYS A 47 -3.84 -2.45 -1.91
CA CYS A 47 -5.24 -2.35 -2.32
C CYS A 47 -6.17 -3.03 -1.30
N LEU A 48 -5.81 -4.22 -0.83
CA LEU A 48 -6.62 -4.97 0.13
C LEU A 48 -6.63 -4.30 1.52
N GLY A 49 -5.51 -3.71 1.95
CA GLY A 49 -5.44 -2.91 3.16
C GLY A 49 -6.41 -1.73 3.09
N HIS A 50 -6.36 -0.98 1.99
CA HIS A 50 -7.25 0.16 1.78
C HIS A 50 -8.73 -0.25 1.70
N ALA A 51 -9.05 -1.32 0.96
CA ALA A 51 -10.41 -1.83 0.86
C ALA A 51 -10.97 -2.26 2.23
N ARG A 52 -10.14 -2.92 3.06
CA ARG A 52 -10.51 -3.31 4.42
C ARG A 52 -10.81 -2.08 5.29
N ASP A 53 -9.97 -1.06 5.18
CA ASP A 53 -10.14 0.19 5.94
C ASP A 53 -11.45 0.90 5.58
N ILE A 54 -11.81 0.94 4.29
CA ILE A 54 -13.09 1.48 3.83
C ILE A 54 -14.26 0.71 4.43
N VAL A 55 -14.23 -0.62 4.34
CA VAL A 55 -15.30 -1.48 4.87
C VAL A 55 -15.44 -1.32 6.39
N GLN A 56 -14.33 -1.20 7.11
CA GLN A 56 -14.35 -0.95 8.55
C GLN A 56 -14.92 0.43 8.88
N ALA A 57 -14.48 1.47 8.19
CA ALA A 57 -14.95 2.84 8.42
C ALA A 57 -16.42 3.04 8.05
N GLY A 58 -16.92 2.34 7.03
CA GLY A 58 -18.33 2.43 6.59
C GLY A 58 -19.34 1.86 7.60
N ARG A 59 -18.88 1.17 8.65
CA ARG A 59 -19.72 0.66 9.74
C ARG A 59 -19.90 1.65 10.89
N GLU A 60 -19.21 2.79 10.85
CA GLU A 60 -19.19 3.78 11.92
C GLU A 60 -19.76 5.14 11.45
N THR A 61 -20.42 5.87 12.34
CA THR A 61 -20.96 7.22 12.08
C THR A 61 -19.88 8.30 12.02
N GLU A 62 -18.72 8.07 12.64
CA GLU A 62 -17.57 8.97 12.63
C GLU A 62 -16.32 8.22 12.14
N ARG A 63 -15.42 8.91 11.42
CA ARG A 63 -14.18 8.32 10.88
C ARG A 63 -13.30 7.75 12.02
N PRO A 64 -13.03 6.44 12.06
CA PRO A 64 -12.45 5.77 13.22
C PRO A 64 -11.09 6.34 13.64
N ARG A 65 -10.15 6.54 12.70
CA ARG A 65 -8.77 6.98 13.00
C ARG A 65 -8.70 8.35 13.66
N ALA A 66 -9.42 9.34 13.13
CA ALA A 66 -9.38 10.70 13.66
C ALA A 66 -10.04 10.80 15.05
N ARG A 67 -11.09 10.01 15.28
CA ARG A 67 -11.69 9.87 16.62
C ARG A 67 -10.71 9.19 17.57
N SER A 68 -10.20 8.00 17.22
CA SER A 68 -9.27 7.24 18.06
C SER A 68 -8.02 8.02 18.43
N LEU A 69 -7.45 8.79 17.50
CA LEU A 69 -6.29 9.62 17.78
C LEU A 69 -6.60 10.72 18.81
N ARG A 70 -7.73 11.43 18.63
CA ARG A 70 -8.15 12.49 19.58
C ARG A 70 -8.44 11.91 20.96
N THR A 71 -9.11 10.77 21.03
CA THR A 71 -9.38 10.06 22.30
C THR A 71 -8.08 9.68 22.99
N ALA A 72 -7.16 9.02 22.28
CA ALA A 72 -5.86 8.62 22.85
C ALA A 72 -5.04 9.81 23.36
N LEU A 73 -5.01 10.92 22.60
CA LEU A 73 -4.32 12.14 23.04
C LEU A 73 -4.98 12.78 24.27
N SER A 74 -6.31 12.73 24.38
CA SER A 74 -7.03 13.24 25.55
C SER A 74 -6.80 12.42 26.81
N GLU A 75 -6.59 11.10 26.68
CA GLU A 75 -6.36 10.18 27.79
C GLU A 75 -4.95 10.31 28.38
N VAL A 76 -3.93 10.55 27.54
CA VAL A 76 -2.54 10.68 28.02
C VAL A 76 -2.28 12.05 28.66
N GLY A 77 -2.99 13.10 28.21
CA GLY A 77 -2.79 14.47 28.69
C GLY A 77 -1.49 15.12 28.20
N PRO A 78 -1.31 16.44 28.41
CA PRO A 78 -0.07 17.14 28.03
C PRO A 78 1.09 16.76 28.98
N PRO A 79 2.37 16.79 28.54
CA PRO A 79 2.92 16.83 27.18
C PRO A 79 3.61 15.49 26.78
N GLY A 80 3.47 15.06 25.51
CA GLY A 80 4.16 13.82 25.08
C GLY A 80 4.27 13.55 23.58
N PHE A 81 3.39 14.08 22.71
CA PHE A 81 3.35 13.65 21.31
C PHE A 81 3.13 14.81 20.32
N PRO A 82 4.11 15.72 20.16
CA PRO A 82 3.94 16.94 19.35
C PRO A 82 3.57 16.69 17.89
N ASN A 83 4.02 15.57 17.31
CA ASN A 83 3.62 15.19 15.95
C ASN A 83 2.17 14.72 15.86
N LEU A 84 1.71 13.91 16.82
CA LEU A 84 0.35 13.37 16.85
C LEU A 84 -0.67 14.49 17.12
N GLU A 85 -0.33 15.40 18.03
CA GLU A 85 -1.10 16.61 18.32
C GLU A 85 -1.25 17.48 17.05
N ARG A 86 -0.14 17.72 16.34
CA ARG A 86 -0.15 18.50 15.10
C ARG A 86 -1.01 17.85 14.01
N ILE A 87 -0.90 16.54 13.80
CA ILE A 87 -1.65 15.87 12.72
C ILE A 87 -3.12 15.61 13.08
N ALA A 88 -3.47 15.51 14.37
CA ALA A 88 -4.86 15.33 14.79
C ALA A 88 -5.77 16.49 14.32
N GLY A 89 -5.21 17.68 14.13
CA GLY A 89 -5.92 18.85 13.61
C GLY A 89 -6.06 18.91 12.09
N LEU A 90 -5.39 18.05 11.32
CA LEU A 90 -5.37 18.15 9.84
C LEU A 90 -6.62 17.60 9.15
N GLY A 91 -7.38 16.73 9.82
CA GLY A 91 -8.62 16.18 9.26
C GLY A 91 -8.44 15.38 7.96
N VAL A 92 -7.25 14.81 7.71
CA VAL A 92 -6.96 14.06 6.47
C VAL A 92 -7.85 12.82 6.37
N ASP A 93 -8.64 12.73 5.30
CA ASP A 93 -9.41 11.53 4.99
C ASP A 93 -8.52 10.48 4.33
N THR A 94 -8.23 9.42 5.08
CA THR A 94 -7.40 8.27 4.65
C THR A 94 -8.24 7.07 4.19
N TYR A 95 -9.53 7.27 3.95
CA TYR A 95 -10.46 6.23 3.47
C TYR A 95 -11.00 6.53 2.07
N GLY A 96 -10.77 7.73 1.55
CA GLY A 96 -11.25 8.13 0.23
C GLY A 96 -10.30 7.74 -0.91
N ALA A 97 -10.77 7.98 -2.14
CA ALA A 97 -10.02 7.73 -3.36
C ALA A 97 -8.65 8.45 -3.40
N ALA A 98 -8.53 9.61 -2.75
CA ALA A 98 -7.26 10.34 -2.64
C ALA A 98 -6.17 9.53 -1.94
N GLN A 99 -6.52 8.73 -0.92
CA GLN A 99 -5.55 7.87 -0.23
C GLN A 99 -5.08 6.71 -1.12
N LEU A 100 -5.99 6.11 -1.89
CA LEU A 100 -5.63 5.05 -2.83
C LEU A 100 -4.74 5.60 -3.94
N ALA A 101 -5.11 6.74 -4.53
CA ALA A 101 -4.33 7.40 -5.56
C ALA A 101 -2.90 7.70 -5.07
N PHE A 102 -2.78 8.30 -3.88
CA PHE A 102 -1.48 8.54 -3.26
C PHE A 102 -0.64 7.25 -3.09
N GLY A 103 -1.27 6.17 -2.62
CA GLY A 103 -0.59 4.88 -2.46
C GLY A 103 -0.11 4.26 -3.77
N VAL A 104 -0.93 4.36 -4.82
CA VAL A 104 -0.58 3.86 -6.17
C VAL A 104 0.52 4.71 -6.81
N GLU A 105 0.45 6.03 -6.69
CA GLU A 105 1.51 6.93 -7.17
C GLU A 105 2.86 6.62 -6.49
N LEU A 106 2.87 6.48 -5.17
CA LEU A 106 4.07 6.12 -4.43
C LEU A 106 4.62 4.75 -4.84
N PHE A 107 3.75 3.77 -5.09
CA PHE A 107 4.13 2.46 -5.61
C PHE A 107 4.80 2.57 -6.98
N LEU A 108 4.21 3.33 -7.91
CA LEU A 108 4.73 3.52 -9.27
C LEU A 108 6.08 4.25 -9.25
N GLU A 109 6.21 5.35 -8.50
CA GLU A 109 7.49 6.05 -8.37
C GLU A 109 8.58 5.16 -7.76
N GLY A 110 8.22 4.36 -6.75
CA GLY A 110 9.10 3.37 -6.14
C GLY A 110 9.56 2.31 -7.13
N ALA A 111 8.63 1.78 -7.94
CA ALA A 111 8.91 0.82 -8.99
C ALA A 111 9.90 1.37 -10.03
N GLU A 112 9.65 2.59 -10.53
CA GLU A 112 10.55 3.22 -11.48
C GLU A 112 11.94 3.46 -10.88
N ALA A 113 12.02 3.85 -9.61
CA ALA A 113 13.30 4.03 -8.93
C ALA A 113 14.08 2.71 -8.81
N VAL A 114 13.41 1.59 -8.54
CA VAL A 114 14.03 0.25 -8.56
C VAL A 114 14.57 -0.06 -9.94
N LEU A 115 13.77 0.13 -10.99
CA LEU A 115 14.16 -0.15 -12.37
C LEU A 115 15.35 0.71 -12.81
N ARG A 116 15.36 2.01 -12.50
CA ARG A 116 16.48 2.92 -12.77
C ARG A 116 17.77 2.45 -12.08
N ARG A 117 17.69 2.03 -10.81
CA ARG A 117 18.85 1.53 -10.06
C ARG A 117 19.39 0.23 -10.65
N ALA A 118 18.51 -0.69 -11.04
CA ALA A 118 18.90 -1.95 -11.67
C ALA A 118 19.63 -1.72 -13.00
N ARG A 119 19.09 -0.85 -13.86
CA ARG A 119 19.74 -0.46 -15.13
C ARG A 119 21.10 0.21 -14.90
N ALA A 120 21.18 1.17 -13.99
CA ALA A 120 22.45 1.83 -13.65
C ALA A 120 23.50 0.89 -13.02
N ALA A 121 23.08 -0.22 -12.39
CA ALA A 121 23.99 -1.24 -11.91
C ALA A 121 24.51 -2.13 -13.07
N ALA A 122 23.66 -2.44 -14.04
CA ALA A 122 24.03 -3.23 -15.23
C ALA A 122 24.97 -2.46 -16.18
N ASP A 123 24.82 -1.14 -16.30
CA ASP A 123 25.65 -0.30 -17.18
C ASP A 123 27.03 0.04 -16.59
N ARG A 124 27.30 -0.34 -15.33
CA ARG A 124 28.61 -0.10 -14.71
C ARG A 124 29.64 -1.09 -15.27
N PRO A 125 30.74 -0.63 -15.91
CA PRO A 125 31.75 -1.52 -16.41
C PRO A 125 32.35 -2.34 -15.27
N ALA A 126 32.52 -3.65 -15.49
CA ALA A 126 33.11 -4.56 -14.53
C ALA A 126 34.62 -4.26 -14.40
N GLY A 127 34.97 -3.33 -13.51
CA GLY A 127 36.34 -3.09 -13.06
C GLY A 127 37.27 -2.43 -14.08
N LEU A 128 37.78 -1.26 -13.72
CA LEU A 128 39.18 -0.91 -13.96
C LEU A 128 39.99 -1.42 -12.75
#